data_AF-A0A525JKQ5-F1
#
_entry.id   AF-A0A525JKQ5-F1
#
_cell.length_a   1.000
_cell.length_b   1.000
_cell.length_c   1.000
_cell.angle_alpha   90.00
_cell.angle_beta   90.00
_cell.angle_gamma   90.00
#
_symmetry.space_group_name_H-M   'P 1'
#
loop_
_entity.id
_entity.type
_entity.pdbx_description
1 polymer ?
#
loop_
_entity_poly.entity_id
_entity_poly.type
_entity_poly.pdbx_seq_one_letter_code
_entity_poly.pdbx_strand_id
1 'polypeptide(L)'
;MHLPAITVSMAASLIAVLAATSSIWSLALRRRQGRKAIEARLAGLGETVVEISNKPFYRAAWGTAGLTAGAVIHRIVSRTAVGEERVREWAFDPAASGGLKTFAHGIWIPLA
;
A
#
# COMPACT_ATOMS: atom_id res chain seq x y z
N MET A 1 -44.65 8.00 -18.53
CA MET A 1 -43.33 8.57 -18.86
C MET A 1 -42.26 7.56 -18.45
N HIS A 2 -41.83 6.69 -19.37
CA HIS A 2 -40.76 5.72 -19.10
C HIS A 2 -39.43 6.34 -19.52
N LEU A 3 -38.62 6.77 -18.54
CA LEU A 3 -37.21 7.04 -18.80
C LEU A 3 -36.57 5.72 -19.28
N PRO A 4 -35.90 5.70 -20.45
CA PRO A 4 -35.52 4.45 -21.09
C PRO A 4 -34.45 3.75 -20.25
N ALA A 5 -34.72 2.51 -19.83
CA ALA A 5 -33.82 1.66 -19.05
C ALA A 5 -32.39 1.56 -19.64
N ILE A 6 -32.26 1.83 -20.94
CA ILE A 6 -30.99 1.94 -21.68
C ILE A 6 -30.09 3.04 -21.10
N THR A 7 -30.64 4.22 -20.78
CA THR A 7 -29.86 5.33 -20.17
C THR A 7 -29.36 4.99 -18.78
N VAL A 8 -30.16 4.27 -17.98
CA VAL A 8 -29.77 3.84 -16.62
C VAL A 8 -28.68 2.76 -16.66
N SER A 9 -28.78 1.81 -17.60
CA SER A 9 -27.77 0.74 -17.76
C SER A 9 -26.42 1.26 -18.28
N MET A 10 -26.45 2.21 -19.21
CA MET A 10 -25.22 2.87 -19.69
C MET A 10 -24.60 3.76 -18.61
N ALA A 11 -25.41 4.48 -17.82
CA ALA A 11 -24.91 5.26 -16.69
C ALA A 11 -24.27 4.38 -15.62
N ALA A 12 -24.87 3.23 -15.28
CA ALA A 12 -24.31 2.28 -14.32
C ALA A 12 -22.97 1.71 -14.78
N SER A 13 -22.86 1.35 -16.06
CA SER A 13 -21.62 0.84 -16.66
C SER A 13 -20.51 1.90 -16.64
N LEU A 14 -20.84 3.15 -16.98
CA LEU A 14 -19.90 4.27 -16.94
C LEU A 14 -19.42 4.56 -15.51
N ILE A 15 -20.34 4.57 -14.53
CA ILE A 15 -20.00 4.75 -13.11
C ILE A 15 -19.06 3.64 -12.63
N ALA A 16 -19.32 2.38 -13.01
CA ALA A 16 -18.44 1.27 -12.65
C ALA A 16 -17.03 1.42 -13.23
N VAL A 17 -16.91 1.85 -14.50
CA VAL A 17 -15.61 2.12 -15.15
C VAL A 17 -14.86 3.27 -14.47
N LEU A 18 -15.56 4.36 -14.13
CA LEU A 18 -14.98 5.50 -13.42
C LEU A 18 -14.53 5.12 -11.99
N ALA A 19 -15.33 4.34 -11.27
CA ALA A 19 -14.97 3.85 -9.94
C ALA A 19 -13.76 2.90 -9.98
N ALA A 20 -13.69 2.01 -10.97
CA ALA A 20 -12.57 1.08 -11.15
C ALA A 20 -11.27 1.83 -11.50
N THR A 21 -11.32 2.75 -12.47
CA THR A 21 -10.16 3.57 -12.83
C THR A 21 -9.69 4.40 -11.65
N SER A 22 -10.59 5.09 -10.93
CA SER A 22 -10.27 5.84 -9.71
C SER A 22 -9.59 4.97 -8.63
N SER A 23 -10.06 3.74 -8.46
CA SER A 23 -9.48 2.78 -7.50
C SER A 23 -8.06 2.35 -7.90
N ILE A 24 -7.81 2.12 -9.20
CA ILE A 24 -6.48 1.79 -9.73
C ILE A 24 -5.51 2.95 -9.54
N TRP A 25 -5.93 4.17 -9.88
CA TRP A 25 -5.13 5.38 -9.68
C TRP A 25 -4.79 5.60 -8.21
N SER A 26 -5.78 5.43 -7.33
CA SER A 26 -5.59 5.54 -5.88
C SER A 26 -4.57 4.53 -5.35
N LEU A 27 -4.62 3.28 -5.83
CA LEU A 27 -3.65 2.25 -5.45
C LEU A 27 -2.24 2.57 -5.96
N ALA A 28 -2.11 3.03 -7.21
CA ALA A 28 -0.83 3.43 -7.79
C ALA A 28 -0.20 4.60 -7.01
N LEU A 29 -1.02 5.59 -6.61
CA LEU A 29 -0.57 6.71 -5.80
C LEU A 29 -0.06 6.24 -4.43
N ARG A 30 -0.81 5.36 -3.75
CA ARG A 30 -0.41 4.80 -2.44
C ARG A 30 0.89 4.01 -2.53
N ARG A 31 1.07 3.20 -3.58
CA ARG A 31 2.35 2.49 -3.84
C ARG A 31 3.52 3.45 -3.99
N ARG A 32 3.32 4.56 -4.70
CA ARG A 32 4.35 5.59 -4.89
C ARG A 32 4.67 6.31 -3.58
N GLN A 33 3.66 6.65 -2.79
CA GLN A 33 3.84 7.26 -1.46
C GLN A 33 4.56 6.30 -0.51
N GLY A 34 4.16 5.02 -0.49
CA GLY A 34 4.82 3.98 0.30
C GLY A 34 6.30 3.84 -0.04
N ARG A 35 6.65 3.78 -1.34
CA ARG A 35 8.05 3.78 -1.78
C ARG A 35 8.84 4.98 -1.26
N LYS A 36 8.31 6.19 -1.42
CA LYS A 36 8.97 7.41 -0.92
C LYS A 36 9.17 7.38 0.60
N ALA A 37 8.17 6.91 1.34
CA ALA A 37 8.27 6.78 2.79
C ALA A 37 9.33 5.74 3.20
N ILE A 38 9.39 4.60 2.49
CA ILE A 38 10.40 3.56 2.71
C ILE A 38 11.80 4.09 2.45
N GLU A 39 12.00 4.77 1.32
CA GLU A 39 13.28 5.39 0.95
C GLU A 39 13.73 6.40 2.01
N ALA A 40 12.84 7.29 2.45
CA ALA A 40 13.13 8.25 3.50
C ALA A 40 13.51 7.55 4.83
N ARG A 41 12.81 6.47 5.18
CA ARG A 41 13.10 5.70 6.39
C ARG A 41 14.44 4.99 6.32
N LEU A 42 14.77 4.37 5.19
CA LEU A 42 16.06 3.68 5.00
C LEU A 42 17.23 4.67 4.99
N ALA A 43 17.05 5.84 4.38
CA ALA A 43 18.03 6.91 4.45
C ALA A 43 18.31 7.34 5.90
N GLY A 44 17.26 7.45 6.73
CA GLY A 44 17.40 7.72 8.16
C GLY A 44 18.11 6.60 8.95
N LEU A 45 18.09 5.36 8.46
CA LEU A 45 18.82 4.22 9.03
C LEU A 45 20.25 4.07 8.47
N GLY A 46 20.67 4.93 7.53
CA GLY A 46 21.96 4.79 6.85
C GLY A 46 22.04 3.57 5.92
N GLU A 47 20.89 3.11 5.41
CA GLU A 47 20.79 1.95 4.52
C GLU A 47 20.41 2.38 3.11
N THR A 48 20.90 1.65 2.12
CA THR A 48 20.59 1.86 0.69
C THR A 48 19.53 0.87 0.22
N VAL A 49 18.61 1.32 -0.62
CA VAL A 49 17.60 0.45 -1.25
C VAL A 49 18.28 -0.41 -2.32
N VAL A 50 18.10 -1.72 -2.24
CA VAL A 50 18.46 -2.67 -3.30
C VAL A 50 17.22 -3.00 -4.13
N GLU A 51 16.11 -3.32 -3.47
CA GLU A 51 14.86 -3.70 -4.12
C GLU A 51 13.65 -3.30 -3.27
N ILE A 52 12.59 -2.81 -3.92
CA ILE A 52 11.26 -2.67 -3.29
C ILE A 52 10.22 -3.30 -4.19
N SER A 53 9.62 -4.40 -3.74
CA SER A 53 8.53 -5.09 -4.43
C SER A 53 7.23 -5.01 -3.63
N ASN A 54 6.10 -4.97 -4.34
CA ASN A 54 4.77 -4.95 -3.70
C ASN A 54 4.33 -6.40 -3.47
N LYS A 55 3.92 -6.74 -2.26
CA LYS A 55 3.31 -8.05 -2.00
C LYS A 55 1.81 -8.02 -2.31
N PRO A 56 1.26 -9.02 -3.02
CA PRO A 56 -0.18 -9.16 -3.17
C PRO A 56 -0.80 -9.37 -1.79
N PHE A 57 -1.82 -8.57 -1.47
CA PHE A 57 -2.47 -8.61 -0.17
C PHE A 57 -3.69 -9.52 -0.22
N TYR A 58 -3.62 -10.67 0.45
CA TYR A 58 -4.76 -11.58 0.56
C TYR A 58 -5.70 -11.12 1.67
N ARG A 59 -6.99 -11.00 1.33
CA ARG A 59 -8.06 -10.48 2.21
C ARG A 59 -8.16 -11.20 3.56
N ALA A 60 -7.67 -12.44 3.65
CA ALA A 60 -7.62 -13.21 4.90
C ALA A 60 -6.71 -12.59 5.99
N ALA A 61 -5.80 -11.69 5.62
CA ALA A 61 -4.99 -10.92 6.57
C ALA A 61 -5.70 -9.67 7.13
N TRP A 62 -6.96 -9.39 6.74
CA TRP A 62 -7.71 -8.19 7.13
C TRP A 62 -8.18 -8.18 8.60
N GLY A 63 -8.36 -9.34 9.23
CA GLY A 63 -9.16 -9.42 10.46
C GLY A 63 -8.48 -8.99 11.75
N THR A 64 -7.15 -9.06 11.87
CA THR A 64 -6.54 -9.18 13.22
C THR A 64 -5.27 -8.36 13.50
N ALA A 65 -4.84 -7.46 12.62
CA ALA A 65 -3.49 -6.90 12.77
C ALA A 65 -3.33 -5.37 12.58
N GLY A 66 -4.40 -4.56 12.59
CA GLY A 66 -4.27 -3.10 12.68
C GLY A 66 -3.90 -2.33 11.39
N LEU A 67 -4.21 -2.87 10.20
CA LEU A 67 -4.08 -2.16 8.92
C LEU A 67 -5.44 -1.65 8.42
N THR A 68 -5.47 -0.47 7.80
CA THR A 68 -6.69 0.06 7.19
C THR A 68 -6.95 -0.45 5.76
N ALA A 69 -8.19 -0.28 5.31
CA ALA A 69 -8.59 -0.62 3.95
C ALA A 69 -7.76 0.15 2.91
N GLY A 70 -6.91 -0.61 2.20
CA GLY A 70 -6.02 -0.11 1.16
C GLY A 70 -4.65 0.36 1.65
N ALA A 71 -4.19 -0.16 2.79
CA ALA A 71 -2.76 -0.26 3.05
C ALA A 71 -2.05 -1.08 1.95
N VAL A 72 -0.77 -0.79 1.71
CA VAL A 72 0.06 -1.46 0.71
C VAL A 72 1.26 -2.08 1.40
N ILE A 73 1.48 -3.38 1.22
CA ILE A 73 2.63 -4.07 1.80
C ILE A 73 3.79 -4.10 0.79
N HIS A 74 4.96 -3.73 1.28
CA HIS A 74 6.20 -3.74 0.54
C HIS A 74 7.17 -4.74 1.17
N ARG A 75 7.74 -5.59 0.32
CA ARG A 75 8.97 -6.31 0.63
C ARG A 75 10.13 -5.42 0.23
N ILE A 76 11.07 -5.25 1.15
CA ILE A 76 12.17 -4.32 1.02
C ILE A 76 13.45 -5.12 1.21
N VAL A 77 14.34 -5.02 0.23
CA VAL A 77 15.73 -5.48 0.35
C VAL A 77 16.58 -4.22 0.42
N SER A 78 17.32 -4.06 1.51
CA SER A 78 18.24 -2.94 1.70
C SER A 78 19.62 -3.44 2.07
N ARG A 79 20.63 -2.58 1.89
CA ARG A 79 22.03 -2.86 2.22
C ARG A 79 22.56 -1.81 3.17
N THR A 80 23.18 -2.27 4.25
CA THR A 80 23.81 -1.41 5.27
C THR A 80 25.16 -0.86 4.80
N ALA A 81 25.71 0.13 5.51
CA ALA A 81 27.03 0.71 5.22
C ALA A 81 28.17 -0.33 5.29
N VAL A 82 28.02 -1.39 6.08
CA VAL A 82 29.00 -2.49 6.19
C VAL A 82 28.79 -3.59 5.14
N GLY A 83 27.83 -3.41 4.22
CA GLY A 83 27.57 -4.35 3.12
C GLY A 83 26.57 -5.46 3.44
N GLU A 84 26.06 -5.54 4.67
CA GLU A 84 25.05 -6.54 5.07
C GLU A 84 23.71 -6.24 4.38
N GLU A 85 23.12 -7.25 3.73
CA GLU A 85 21.78 -7.17 3.17
C GLU A 85 20.70 -7.55 4.19
N ARG A 86 19.61 -6.77 4.22
CA ARG A 86 18.48 -6.96 5.12
C ARG A 86 17.19 -7.02 4.33
N VAL A 87 16.36 -7.99 4.69
CA VAL A 87 15.02 -8.15 4.13
C VAL A 87 13.99 -7.72 5.18
N ARG A 88 13.10 -6.80 4.82
CA ARG A 88 12.05 -6.30 5.70
C ARG A 88 10.70 -6.29 5.00
N GLU A 89 9.65 -6.33 5.82
CA GLU A 89 8.28 -6.16 5.37
C GLU A 89 7.66 -4.99 6.12
N TRP A 90 7.34 -3.94 5.36
CA TRP A 90 6.66 -2.75 5.87
C TRP A 90 5.37 -2.52 5.09
N ALA A 91 4.35 -2.06 5.80
CA ALA A 91 3.08 -1.64 5.21
C ALA A 91 3.02 -0.12 5.18
N PHE A 92 2.67 0.44 4.04
CA PHE A 92 2.25 1.83 3.93
C PHE A 92 0.74 1.91 4.19
N ASP A 93 0.36 2.54 5.30
CA ASP A 93 -1.02 2.75 5.72
C ASP A 93 -1.31 4.27 5.75
N PRO A 94 -2.08 4.80 4.80
CA PRO A 94 -2.32 6.24 4.68
C PRO A 94 -3.11 6.83 5.85
N ALA A 95 -3.77 6.00 6.65
CA ALA A 95 -4.50 6.44 7.84
C ALA A 95 -3.63 6.45 9.12
N ALA A 96 -2.41 5.91 9.05
CA ALA A 96 -1.50 5.88 10.18
C ALA A 96 -0.64 7.16 10.26
N SER A 97 -0.42 7.67 11.47
CA SER A 97 0.54 8.74 11.73
C SER A 97 1.94 8.31 11.28
N GLY A 98 2.54 9.00 10.31
CA GLY A 98 3.84 8.64 9.73
C GLY A 98 3.78 7.62 8.58
N GLY A 99 2.60 7.05 8.30
CA GLY A 99 2.32 6.28 7.08
C GLY A 99 2.94 4.89 6.99
N LEU A 100 3.96 4.53 7.78
CA LEU A 100 4.61 3.20 7.73
C LEU A 100 4.37 2.37 8.98
N LYS A 101 4.18 1.07 8.77
CA LYS A 101 4.04 0.05 9.81
C LYS A 101 4.95 -1.14 9.53
N THR A 102 5.38 -1.84 10.57
CA THR A 102 6.13 -3.10 10.48
C THR A 102 5.35 -4.24 11.13
N PHE A 103 5.55 -5.47 10.66
CA PHE A 103 4.91 -6.65 11.23
C PHE A 103 5.77 -7.23 12.35
N ALA A 104 5.24 -7.22 13.57
CA ALA A 104 5.89 -7.78 14.74
C ALA A 104 4.83 -8.41 15.66
N HIS A 105 5.16 -9.55 16.27
CA HIS A 105 4.27 -10.24 17.23
C HIS A 105 2.86 -10.53 16.67
N GLY A 106 2.75 -10.80 15.36
CA GLY A 106 1.47 -11.09 14.71
C GLY A 106 0.61 -9.86 14.40
N ILE A 107 1.08 -8.64 14.67
CA ILE A 107 0.35 -7.39 14.44
C ILE A 107 1.19 -6.36 13.66
N TRP A 108 0.53 -5.43 12.97
CA TRP A 108 1.19 -4.30 12.31
C TRP A 108 1.25 -3.10 13.26
N ILE A 109 2.46 -2.68 13.59
CA ILE A 109 2.73 -1.57 14.51
C ILE A 109 3.37 -0.40 13.76
N PRO A 110 3.06 0.86 14.12
CA PRO A 110 3.71 2.03 13.53
C PRO A 110 5.24 1.99 13.66
N LEU A 111 5.94 2.41 12.62
CA LEU A 111 7.37 2.68 12.68
C LEU A 111 7.57 4.10 13.25
N ALA A 112 8.05 4.20 14.50
CA ALA A 112 8.43 5.46 15.14
C ALA A 112 9.68 6.07 14.49
#